data_AF-A0A0J6Y3A1-F1
#
_entry.id   AF-A0A0J6Y3A1-F1
#
_cell.length_a   1.000
_cell.length_b   1.000
_cell.length_c   1.000
_cell.angle_alpha   90.00
_cell.angle_beta   90.00
_cell.angle_gamma   90.00
#
_symmetry.space_group_name_H-M   'P 1'
#
loop_
_entity.id
_entity.type
_entity.pdbx_description
1 polymer ?
#
loop_
_entity_poly.entity_id
_entity_poly.type
_entity_poly.pdbx_seq_one_letter_code
_entity_poly.pdbx_strand_id
1 'polypeptide(L)'
;MSSTFMDNLIGSYKDADIVRYITDSPRLSSCSSVSLLSANLVSKECQPGLIEDTLQAMEVARQLGIRVPSVKRVVYFEGMVYLIMERVDGVSLEKAWNKLGWIKSLRLALELRGYIRSLRSMISSTAGSLKTGECHSGSMTSIDYHYGPAQQT
;
A
#
# COMPACT_ATOMS: atom_id res chain seq x y z
N MET A 1 29.37 -11.58 -5.22
CA MET A 1 28.71 -11.43 -6.54
C MET A 1 27.26 -11.09 -6.29
N SER A 2 26.84 -9.86 -6.57
CA SER A 2 25.43 -9.48 -6.41
C SER A 2 24.65 -10.14 -7.55
N SER A 3 23.96 -11.25 -7.25
CA SER A 3 23.03 -11.86 -8.20
C SER A 3 21.88 -10.90 -8.46
N THR A 4 21.63 -10.57 -9.73
CA THR A 4 20.49 -9.73 -10.09
C THR A 4 19.19 -10.45 -9.77
N PHE A 5 18.27 -9.79 -9.07
CA PHE A 5 16.93 -10.33 -8.78
C PHE A 5 16.12 -10.52 -10.07
N MET A 6 15.55 -11.70 -10.28
CA MET A 6 14.78 -12.05 -11.49
C MET A 6 13.28 -12.17 -11.19
N ASP A 7 12.49 -11.22 -11.70
CA ASP A 7 11.04 -11.13 -11.44
C ASP A 7 10.27 -12.42 -11.78
N ASN A 8 10.64 -13.09 -12.88
CA ASN A 8 9.99 -14.32 -13.35
C ASN A 8 10.26 -15.54 -12.45
N LEU A 9 11.28 -15.48 -11.59
CA LEU A 9 11.63 -16.54 -10.63
C LEU A 9 11.08 -16.27 -9.23
N ILE A 10 10.20 -15.27 -9.06
CA ILE A 10 9.70 -14.91 -7.74
C ILE A 10 8.99 -16.06 -7.02
N GLY A 11 8.37 -16.99 -7.75
CA GLY A 11 7.75 -18.18 -7.16
C GLY A 11 8.74 -19.27 -6.74
N SER A 12 9.96 -19.28 -7.27
CA SER A 12 10.94 -20.36 -7.04
C SER A 12 12.01 -20.02 -6.00
N TYR A 13 12.24 -18.74 -5.69
CA TYR A 13 13.16 -18.35 -4.62
C TYR A 13 12.68 -18.85 -3.25
N LYS A 14 13.62 -19.14 -2.35
CA LYS A 14 13.31 -19.38 -0.94
C LYS A 14 12.98 -18.06 -0.24
N ASP A 15 12.16 -18.13 0.79
CA ASP A 15 11.77 -16.94 1.56
C ASP A 15 12.98 -16.19 2.13
N ALA A 16 13.96 -16.92 2.68
CA ALA A 16 15.20 -16.33 3.19
C ALA A 16 16.01 -15.60 2.10
N ASP A 17 16.06 -16.13 0.88
CA ASP A 17 16.78 -15.50 -0.23
C ASP A 17 16.06 -14.22 -0.67
N ILE A 18 14.72 -14.24 -0.73
CA ILE A 18 13.92 -13.06 -1.04
C ILE A 18 14.13 -11.97 0.01
N VAL A 19 14.08 -12.32 1.29
CA VAL A 19 14.29 -11.34 2.36
C VAL A 19 15.68 -10.73 2.27
N ARG A 20 16.71 -11.52 1.95
CA ARG A 20 18.05 -10.97 1.68
C ARG A 20 18.02 -9.95 0.54
N TYR A 21 17.36 -10.25 -0.58
CA TYR A 21 17.19 -9.28 -1.67
C TYR A 21 16.43 -8.02 -1.23
N ILE A 22 15.38 -8.15 -0.40
CA ILE A 22 14.61 -7.01 0.14
C ILE A 22 15.51 -6.12 1.02
N THR A 23 16.33 -6.72 1.86
CA THR A 23 17.25 -6.01 2.77
C THR A 23 18.35 -5.29 2.00
N ASP A 24 18.88 -5.92 0.95
CA ASP A 24 19.92 -5.35 0.09
C ASP A 24 19.36 -4.29 -0.89
N SER A 25 18.03 -4.22 -1.05
CA SER A 25 17.37 -3.32 -1.99
C SER A 25 17.27 -1.89 -1.47
N PRO A 26 17.33 -0.88 -2.36
CA PRO A 26 17.12 0.50 -1.98
C PRO A 26 15.68 0.70 -1.47
N ARG A 27 15.56 1.43 -0.36
CA ARG A 27 14.27 1.86 0.18
C ARG A 27 13.74 3.07 -0.58
N LEU A 28 12.43 3.13 -0.78
CA LEU A 28 11.78 4.26 -1.47
C LEU A 28 11.88 5.58 -0.69
N SER A 29 11.98 5.50 0.64
CA SER A 29 12.41 6.59 1.52
C SER A 29 13.12 6.04 2.75
N SER A 30 13.92 6.87 3.42
CA SER A 30 14.72 6.46 4.59
C SER A 30 13.90 5.87 5.74
N CYS A 31 12.60 6.17 5.80
CA CYS A 31 11.67 5.63 6.79
C CYS A 31 10.58 4.72 6.18
N SER A 32 10.64 4.39 4.89
CA SER A 32 9.59 3.54 4.29
C SER A 32 9.82 2.07 4.62
N SER A 33 8.75 1.40 5.00
CA SER A 33 8.62 -0.06 4.99
C SER A 33 8.57 -0.64 3.56
N VAL A 34 9.02 0.11 2.55
CA VAL A 34 8.89 -0.26 1.13
C VAL A 34 10.27 -0.27 0.46
N SER A 35 10.65 -1.41 -0.10
CA SER A 35 11.89 -1.59 -0.87
C SER A 35 11.61 -1.85 -2.34
N LEU A 36 12.50 -1.36 -3.20
CA LEU A 36 12.47 -1.60 -4.65
C LEU A 36 13.25 -2.87 -4.98
N LEU A 37 12.53 -3.98 -5.11
CA LEU A 37 13.12 -5.28 -5.47
C LEU A 37 13.63 -5.31 -6.91
N SER A 38 12.90 -4.66 -7.82
CA SER A 38 13.27 -4.52 -9.22
C SER A 38 12.60 -3.30 -9.84
N ALA A 39 12.75 -3.14 -11.16
CA ALA A 39 12.02 -2.12 -11.90
C ALA A 39 10.49 -2.28 -11.77
N ASN A 40 10.00 -3.53 -11.72
CA ASN A 40 8.58 -3.85 -11.77
C ASN A 40 8.00 -4.31 -10.44
N LEU A 41 8.84 -4.58 -9.42
CA LEU A 41 8.39 -5.15 -8.15
C LEU A 41 8.83 -4.30 -6.97
N VAL A 42 7.90 -4.16 -6.02
CA VAL A 42 8.13 -3.56 -4.71
C VAL A 42 7.77 -4.55 -3.62
N SER A 43 8.52 -4.53 -2.53
CA SER A 43 8.16 -5.22 -1.29
C SER A 43 7.70 -4.21 -0.27
N LYS A 44 6.63 -4.51 0.46
CA LYS A 44 6.17 -3.76 1.62
C LYS A 44 6.21 -4.65 2.86
N GLU A 45 6.89 -4.21 3.90
CA GLU A 45 6.81 -4.82 5.22
C GLU A 45 5.45 -4.46 5.84
N CYS A 46 4.76 -5.48 6.30
CA CYS A 46 3.39 -5.45 6.81
C CYS A 46 3.35 -6.05 8.22
N GLN A 47 2.39 -5.58 9.03
CA GLN A 47 2.13 -6.23 10.31
C GLN A 47 1.47 -7.59 10.06
N PRO A 48 1.95 -8.67 10.72
CA PRO A 48 1.43 -10.02 10.49
C PRO A 48 -0.08 -10.16 10.68
N GLY A 49 -0.66 -9.50 11.70
CA GLY A 49 -2.09 -9.58 11.97
C GLY A 49 -2.99 -8.87 10.94
N LEU A 50 -2.44 -8.04 10.06
CA LEU A 50 -3.21 -7.25 9.09
C LEU A 50 -3.11 -7.78 7.66
N ILE A 51 -2.33 -8.85 7.42
CA ILE A 51 -2.04 -9.30 6.05
C ILE A 51 -3.29 -9.87 5.37
N GLU A 52 -4.04 -10.73 6.03
CA GLU A 52 -5.30 -11.27 5.50
C GLU A 52 -6.30 -10.15 5.16
N ASP A 53 -6.46 -9.20 6.06
CA ASP A 53 -7.40 -8.08 5.87
C ASP A 53 -6.95 -7.16 4.74
N THR A 54 -5.63 -6.96 4.59
CA THR A 54 -5.04 -6.21 3.47
C THR A 54 -5.33 -6.91 2.15
N LEU A 55 -5.09 -8.23 2.05
CA LEU A 55 -5.36 -8.99 0.83
C LEU A 55 -6.84 -8.98 0.47
N GLN A 56 -7.72 -9.13 1.47
CA GLN A 56 -9.17 -9.06 1.26
C GLN A 56 -9.59 -7.65 0.81
N ALA A 57 -9.06 -6.59 1.42
CA ALA A 57 -9.34 -5.22 1.00
C ALA A 57 -8.93 -4.96 -0.46
N MET A 58 -7.78 -5.49 -0.88
CA MET A 58 -7.30 -5.38 -2.27
C MET A 58 -8.21 -6.12 -3.24
N GLU A 59 -8.63 -7.34 -2.89
CA GLU A 59 -9.56 -8.13 -3.71
C GLU A 59 -10.92 -7.44 -3.85
N VAL A 60 -11.44 -6.93 -2.75
CA VAL A 60 -12.69 -6.17 -2.68
C VAL A 60 -12.63 -4.89 -3.53
N ALA A 61 -11.53 -4.14 -3.45
CA ALA A 61 -11.31 -2.98 -4.31
C ALA A 61 -11.22 -3.36 -5.80
N ARG A 62 -10.57 -4.49 -6.13
CA ARG A 62 -10.50 -5.01 -7.50
C ARG A 62 -11.88 -5.34 -8.06
N GLN A 63 -12.75 -5.95 -7.24
CA GLN A 63 -14.14 -6.26 -7.62
C GLN A 63 -14.97 -5.00 -7.90
N LEU A 64 -14.67 -3.88 -7.25
CA LEU A 64 -15.27 -2.59 -7.54
C LEU A 64 -14.71 -1.90 -8.81
N GLY A 65 -13.81 -2.55 -9.54
CA GLY A 65 -13.15 -1.96 -10.71
C GLY A 65 -12.07 -0.94 -10.35
N ILE A 66 -11.65 -0.86 -9.08
CA ILE A 66 -10.53 0.00 -8.67
C ILE A 66 -9.24 -0.74 -8.99
N ARG A 67 -8.34 -0.08 -9.71
CA ARG A 67 -7.03 -0.65 -10.02
C ARG A 67 -6.17 -0.69 -8.76
N VAL A 68 -5.87 -1.90 -8.31
CA VAL A 68 -4.94 -2.16 -7.21
C VAL A 68 -3.69 -2.89 -7.74
N PRO A 69 -2.53 -2.75 -7.08
CA PRO A 69 -1.33 -3.52 -7.43
C PRO A 69 -1.60 -5.03 -7.39
N SER A 70 -1.04 -5.78 -8.34
CA SER A 70 -1.11 -7.25 -8.29
C SER A 70 -0.13 -7.77 -7.24
N VAL A 71 -0.65 -8.52 -6.26
CA VAL A 71 0.18 -9.25 -5.30
C VAL A 71 0.81 -10.45 -6.00
N LYS A 72 2.13 -10.57 -5.94
CA LYS A 72 2.89 -11.68 -6.53
C LYS A 72 3.26 -12.74 -5.50
N ARG A 73 3.58 -12.34 -4.28
CA ARG A 73 3.97 -13.26 -3.21
C ARG A 73 3.82 -12.59 -1.84
N VAL A 74 3.47 -13.38 -0.84
CA VAL A 74 3.57 -13.02 0.57
C VAL A 74 4.67 -13.88 1.19
N VAL A 75 5.60 -13.27 1.91
CA VAL A 75 6.73 -13.95 2.55
C VAL A 75 6.66 -13.72 4.05
N TYR A 76 6.73 -14.81 4.82
CA TYR A 76 6.79 -14.79 6.28
C TYR A 76 8.20 -15.16 6.71
N PHE A 77 8.88 -14.28 7.43
CA PHE A 77 10.26 -14.54 7.83
C PHE A 77 10.59 -13.82 9.15
N GLU A 78 11.11 -14.56 10.13
CA GLU A 78 11.53 -14.04 11.44
C GLU A 78 10.48 -13.13 12.13
N GLY A 79 9.20 -13.51 12.05
CA GLY A 79 8.09 -12.74 12.65
C GLY A 79 7.64 -11.51 11.85
N MET A 80 8.27 -11.25 10.71
CA MET A 80 7.91 -10.18 9.78
C MET A 80 7.14 -10.73 8.59
N VAL A 81 6.29 -9.88 7.98
CA VAL A 81 5.56 -10.20 6.75
C VAL A 81 5.95 -9.23 5.66
N TYR A 82 6.37 -9.76 4.52
CA TYR A 82 6.67 -8.97 3.33
C TYR A 82 5.66 -9.26 2.24
N LEU A 83 4.92 -8.23 1.83
CA LEU A 83 4.00 -8.25 0.71
C LEU A 83 4.73 -7.79 -0.55
N ILE A 84 4.91 -8.69 -1.52
CA ILE A 84 5.57 -8.39 -2.79
C ILE A 84 4.51 -8.20 -3.87
N MET A 85 4.56 -7.06 -4.55
CA MET A 85 3.55 -6.64 -5.50
C MET A 85 4.15 -5.91 -6.69
N GLU A 86 3.39 -5.85 -7.78
CA GLU A 86 3.73 -5.00 -8.93
C GLU A 86 3.87 -3.54 -8.51
N ARG A 87 4.92 -2.91 -9.01
CA ARG A 87 5.12 -1.47 -8.91
C ARG A 87 4.13 -0.79 -9.84
N VAL A 88 3.35 0.15 -9.30
CA VAL A 88 2.51 1.02 -10.11
C VAL A 88 3.35 2.20 -10.57
N ASP A 89 3.65 2.25 -11.87
CA ASP A 89 4.35 3.38 -12.46
C ASP A 89 3.45 4.61 -12.51
N GLY A 90 4.00 5.74 -12.07
CA GLY A 90 3.28 6.99 -12.08
C GLY A 90 3.94 8.07 -11.23
N VAL A 91 3.45 9.28 -11.42
CA VAL A 91 3.78 10.42 -10.57
C VAL A 91 2.69 10.52 -9.50
N SER A 92 3.07 10.74 -8.25
CA SER A 92 2.09 10.96 -7.18
C SER A 92 1.18 12.12 -7.54
N LEU A 93 -0.09 12.01 -7.14
CA LEU A 93 -1.07 12.99 -7.55
C LEU A 93 -0.70 14.40 -7.06
N GLU A 94 -0.16 14.52 -5.85
CA GLU A 94 0.36 15.76 -5.28
C GLU A 94 1.33 16.48 -6.22
N LYS A 95 2.30 15.76 -6.79
CA LYS A 95 3.30 16.32 -7.71
C LYS A 95 2.69 16.68 -9.07
N ALA A 96 1.67 15.95 -9.50
CA ALA A 96 1.00 16.17 -10.77
C ALA A 96 -0.10 17.24 -10.70
N TRP A 97 -0.69 17.49 -9.52
CA TRP A 97 -1.91 18.29 -9.35
C TRP A 97 -1.77 19.69 -9.93
N ASN A 98 -0.66 20.37 -9.62
CA ASN A 98 -0.38 21.73 -10.09
C ASN A 98 -0.05 21.81 -11.58
N LYS A 99 0.21 20.67 -12.23
CA LYS A 99 0.49 20.58 -13.68
C LYS A 99 -0.77 20.22 -14.48
N LEU A 100 -1.88 19.89 -13.81
CA LEU A 100 -3.14 19.57 -14.45
C LEU A 100 -3.91 20.84 -14.78
N GLY A 101 -4.41 20.94 -16.01
CA GLY A 101 -5.37 21.99 -16.38
C GLY A 101 -6.72 21.77 -15.68
N TRP A 102 -7.47 22.85 -15.45
CA TRP A 102 -8.75 22.87 -14.71
C TRP A 102 -9.73 21.74 -15.08
N ILE A 103 -9.92 21.48 -16.38
CA ILE A 103 -10.83 20.42 -16.85
C ILE A 103 -10.35 19.03 -16.42
N LYS A 104 -9.05 18.76 -16.53
CA LYS A 104 -8.47 17.47 -16.12
C LYS A 104 -8.53 17.29 -14.60
N SER A 105 -8.26 18.36 -13.85
CA SER A 105 -8.37 18.34 -12.39
C SER A 105 -9.80 18.07 -11.93
N LEU A 106 -10.81 18.69 -12.55
CA LEU A 106 -12.21 18.44 -12.25
C LEU A 106 -12.61 16.99 -12.57
N ARG A 107 -12.23 16.47 -13.74
CA ARG A 107 -12.50 15.08 -14.13
C ARG A 107 -11.88 14.10 -13.13
N LEU A 108 -10.63 14.33 -12.74
CA LEU A 108 -9.94 13.50 -11.77
C LEU A 108 -10.60 13.57 -10.38
N ALA A 109 -11.01 14.76 -9.94
CA ALA A 109 -11.72 14.91 -8.67
C ALA A 109 -13.05 14.12 -8.67
N LEU A 110 -13.78 14.09 -9.79
CA LEU A 110 -14.99 13.29 -9.95
C LEU A 110 -14.69 11.78 -9.93
N GLU A 111 -13.62 11.34 -10.58
CA GLU A 111 -13.18 9.93 -10.58
C GLU A 111 -12.82 9.45 -9.16
N LEU A 112 -12.03 10.24 -8.43
CA LEU A 112 -11.69 9.96 -7.03
C LEU A 112 -12.93 9.91 -6.12
N ARG A 113 -13.87 10.85 -6.30
CA ARG A 113 -15.15 10.82 -5.59
C ARG A 113 -15.95 9.56 -5.93
N GLY A 114 -15.93 9.11 -7.18
CA GLY A 114 -16.52 7.85 -7.62
C GLY A 114 -15.93 6.66 -6.88
N TYR A 115 -14.60 6.53 -6.86
CA TYR A 115 -13.92 5.45 -6.13
C TYR A 115 -14.23 5.46 -4.63
N ILE A 116 -14.20 6.63 -3.98
CA ILE A 116 -14.56 6.75 -2.55
C ILE A 116 -16.02 6.35 -2.32
N ARG A 117 -16.93 6.75 -3.22
CA ARG A 117 -18.34 6.38 -3.12
C ARG A 117 -18.53 4.87 -3.27
N SER A 118 -17.87 4.23 -4.24
CA SER A 118 -17.91 2.78 -4.41
C SER A 118 -17.35 2.05 -3.19
N LEU A 119 -16.19 2.47 -2.67
CA LEU A 119 -15.61 1.89 -1.46
C LEU A 119 -16.54 2.01 -0.26
N ARG A 120 -17.13 3.19 -0.03
CA ARG A 120 -18.08 3.42 1.08
C ARG A 120 -19.38 2.65 0.93
N SER A 121 -19.78 2.28 -0.28
CA SER A 121 -20.99 1.49 -0.49
C SER A 121 -20.85 0.04 -0.02
N MET A 122 -19.62 -0.46 0.07
CA MET A 122 -19.33 -1.73 0.73
C MET A 122 -19.11 -1.50 2.20
N ILE A 123 -20.23 -1.42 2.93
CA ILE A 123 -20.20 -1.46 4.38
C ILE A 123 -19.97 -2.93 4.75
N SER A 124 -18.88 -3.20 5.47
CA SER A 124 -18.63 -4.52 6.06
C SER A 124 -19.84 -4.89 6.92
N SER A 125 -20.42 -6.08 6.71
CA SER A 125 -21.45 -6.64 7.60
C SER A 125 -20.89 -6.96 8.99
N THR A 126 -19.57 -6.89 9.14
CA THR A 126 -18.83 -7.10 10.39
C THR A 126 -18.24 -5.76 10.85
N ALA A 127 -18.58 -5.33 12.08
CA ALA A 127 -17.92 -4.18 12.69
C ALA A 127 -16.47 -4.55 13.01
N GLY A 128 -15.51 -3.91 12.33
CA GLY A 128 -14.08 -4.20 12.47
C GLY A 128 -13.42 -4.53 11.12
N SER A 129 -12.22 -5.09 11.17
CA SER A 129 -11.46 -5.47 9.98
C SER A 129 -12.21 -6.45 9.07
N LEU A 130 -11.92 -6.43 7.76
CA LEU A 130 -12.74 -7.10 6.74
C LEU A 130 -12.86 -8.62 6.91
N LYS A 131 -11.81 -9.29 7.40
CA LYS A 131 -11.80 -10.73 7.65
C LYS A 131 -11.89 -11.04 9.13
N THR A 132 -11.06 -10.35 9.93
CA THR A 132 -10.88 -10.70 11.34
C THR A 132 -11.97 -10.12 12.23
N GLY A 133 -12.67 -9.07 11.79
CA GLY A 133 -13.64 -8.36 12.63
C GLY A 133 -13.00 -7.63 13.81
N GLU A 134 -11.66 -7.51 13.86
CA GLU A 134 -10.99 -6.81 14.94
C GLU A 134 -11.10 -5.29 14.74
N CYS A 135 -11.54 -4.59 15.78
CA CYS A 135 -11.48 -3.14 15.85
C CYS A 135 -10.09 -2.73 16.37
N HIS A 136 -9.14 -2.50 15.46
CA HIS A 136 -7.91 -1.80 15.81
C HIS A 136 -8.19 -0.30 15.97
N SER A 137 -8.80 0.11 17.08
CA SER A 137 -8.72 1.52 17.51
C SER A 137 -7.28 1.76 18.00
N GLY A 138 -6.38 2.00 17.05
CA GLY A 138 -5.07 2.57 17.34
C GLY A 138 -5.27 3.87 18.11
N SER A 139 -4.69 3.91 19.30
CA SER A 139 -4.78 4.99 20.27
C SER A 139 -4.58 6.35 19.59
N MET A 140 -5.66 7.13 19.59
CA MET A 140 -5.68 8.53 19.18
C MET A 140 -5.01 9.37 20.28
N THR A 141 -3.69 9.28 20.39
CA THR A 141 -2.87 10.13 21.27
C THR A 141 -1.49 10.34 20.66
N SER A 142 -1.41 11.20 19.63
CA SER A 142 -0.23 12.06 19.31
C SER A 142 -0.37 12.91 18.05
N ILE A 143 -1.52 12.91 17.35
CA ILE A 143 -1.70 13.77 16.16
C ILE A 143 -2.15 15.21 16.51
N ASP A 144 -2.44 15.51 17.78
CA ASP A 144 -2.94 16.85 18.17
C ASP A 144 -1.89 17.93 18.44
N TYR A 145 -0.57 17.66 18.34
CA TYR A 145 0.42 18.67 18.76
C TYR A 145 1.09 19.51 17.68
N HIS A 146 0.86 19.30 16.38
CA HIS A 146 1.60 20.09 15.37
C HIS A 146 0.82 20.75 14.24
N TYR A 147 -0.50 20.56 14.10
CA TYR A 147 -1.28 21.28 13.10
C TYR A 147 -2.70 21.62 13.60
N GLY A 148 -2.82 22.74 14.33
CA GLY A 148 -4.08 23.40 14.71
C GLY A 148 -3.83 24.88 15.02
N PRO A 149 -4.72 25.81 14.61
CA PRO A 149 -4.32 27.12 14.09
C PRO A 149 -4.07 28.21 15.14
N ALA A 150 -3.39 29.24 14.65
CA ALA A 150 -3.00 30.49 15.29
C ALA A 150 -4.06 31.14 16.19
N GLN A 151 -3.53 31.81 17.21
CA GLN A 151 -4.17 32.85 18.00
C GLN A 151 -4.94 33.84 17.11
N GLN A 152 -6.12 34.24 17.59
CA GLN A 152 -6.56 35.63 17.49
C GLN A 152 -7.34 35.98 18.75
N THR A 153 -7.08 37.22 19.19
CA THR A 153 -7.42 37.95 20.41
C THR A 153 -8.87 37.92 20.83
#